data_AF-A0A2J2HE53-F1
#
_entry.id   AF-A0A2J2HE53-F1
#
_cell.length_a   1.000
_cell.length_b   1.000
_cell.length_c   1.000
_cell.angle_alpha   90.00
_cell.angle_beta   90.00
_cell.angle_gamma   90.00
#
_symmetry.space_group_name_H-M   'P 1'
#
loop_
_entity.id
_entity.type
_entity.pdbx_description
1 polymer ?
#
loop_
_entity_poly.entity_id
_entity_poly.type
_entity_poly.pdbx_seq_one_letter_code
_entity_poly.pdbx_strand_id
1 'polypeptide(L)'
;MDAVKASVEELRRRFPGKSRSWLIRSLRRFLNNDIRKLNENVWVVAGRREMGDALPQYVVRYVNGKYLCDCQASMIKRRLCTHIGAVILRNIYEGITRIVYAATINVKCRDTQLLIIGENSKDVEIRRIVKDKELKYILMASREMMIKAILACNDEITEKTIQLKPTELWKILSTENNHESA
;
A
#
# COMPACT_ATOMS: atom_id res chain seq x y z
N MET A 1 12.84 2.91 -5.17
CA MET A 1 11.67 2.11 -5.57
C MET A 1 10.53 3.09 -5.80
N ASP A 2 9.75 2.98 -6.87
CA ASP A 2 8.62 3.88 -7.16
C ASP A 2 7.29 3.23 -6.70
N ALA A 3 6.29 4.04 -6.34
CA ALA A 3 4.98 3.60 -5.87
C ALA A 3 4.27 2.67 -6.86
N VAL A 4 4.43 2.91 -8.17
CA VAL A 4 3.91 2.02 -9.21
C VAL A 4 4.55 0.64 -9.12
N LYS A 5 5.88 0.57 -8.97
CA LYS A 5 6.61 -0.69 -8.83
C LYS A 5 6.15 -1.47 -7.60
N ALA A 6 6.05 -0.80 -6.44
CA ALA A 6 5.54 -1.41 -5.21
C ALA A 6 4.10 -1.95 -5.38
N SER A 7 3.24 -1.22 -6.08
CA SER A 7 1.87 -1.65 -6.36
C SER A 7 1.82 -2.89 -7.25
N VAL A 8 2.69 -2.96 -8.27
CA VAL A 8 2.79 -4.11 -9.18
C VAL A 8 3.32 -5.35 -8.45
N GLU A 9 4.30 -5.19 -7.57
CA GLU A 9 4.84 -6.29 -6.76
C GLU A 9 3.79 -6.83 -5.79
N GLU A 10 3.04 -5.96 -5.11
CA GLU A 10 1.94 -6.37 -4.24
C GLU A 10 0.82 -7.08 -5.02
N LEU A 11 0.49 -6.60 -6.23
CA LEU A 11 -0.46 -7.29 -7.10
C LEU A 11 0.03 -8.69 -7.48
N ARG A 12 1.32 -8.84 -7.80
CA ARG A 12 1.93 -10.14 -8.14
C ARG A 12 1.91 -11.08 -6.94
N ARG A 13 2.19 -10.57 -5.74
CA ARG A 13 2.16 -11.33 -4.48
C ARG A 13 0.76 -11.85 -4.17
N ARG A 14 -0.30 -11.05 -4.39
CA ARG A 14 -1.70 -11.48 -4.19
C ARG A 14 -2.18 -12.50 -5.22
N PHE A 15 -1.61 -12.51 -6.42
CA PHE A 15 -2.06 -13.37 -7.52
C PHE A 15 -0.89 -14.10 -8.20
N PRO A 16 -0.16 -14.98 -7.48
CA PRO A 16 1.07 -15.59 -7.97
C PRO A 16 0.84 -16.50 -9.20
N GLY A 17 -0.35 -17.08 -9.34
CA GLY A 17 -0.71 -17.95 -10.48
C GLY A 17 -1.11 -17.22 -11.77
N LYS A 18 -1.01 -15.88 -11.84
CA LYS A 18 -1.37 -15.11 -13.03
C LYS A 18 -0.18 -14.92 -13.97
N SER A 19 -0.46 -15.00 -15.28
CA SER A 19 0.57 -14.87 -16.30
C SER A 19 1.14 -13.45 -16.39
N ARG A 20 2.37 -13.34 -16.89
CA ARG A 20 3.02 -12.05 -17.19
C ARG A 20 2.17 -11.18 -18.12
N SER A 21 1.52 -11.77 -19.13
CA SER A 21 0.64 -11.04 -20.06
C SER A 21 -0.59 -10.45 -19.36
N TRP A 22 -1.16 -11.14 -18.37
CA TRP A 22 -2.25 -10.58 -17.56
C TRP A 22 -1.77 -9.38 -16.74
N LEU A 23 -0.60 -9.49 -16.11
CA LEU A 23 -0.01 -8.43 -15.31
C LEU A 23 0.27 -7.17 -16.16
N ILE A 24 0.94 -7.35 -17.31
CA ILE A 24 1.29 -6.25 -18.23
C ILE A 24 0.04 -5.54 -18.73
N ARG A 25 -1.01 -6.28 -19.12
CA ARG A 25 -2.26 -5.67 -19.60
C ARG A 25 -3.00 -4.92 -18.49
N SER A 26 -2.98 -5.44 -17.26
CA SER A 26 -3.57 -4.76 -16.10
C SER A 26 -2.83 -3.45 -15.79
N LEU A 27 -1.49 -3.50 -15.82
CA LEU A 27 -0.63 -2.32 -15.65
C LEU A 27 -0.85 -1.29 -16.75
N ARG A 28 -0.92 -1.71 -18.02
CA ARG A 28 -1.19 -0.80 -19.15
C ARG A 28 -2.51 -0.06 -18.98
N ARG A 29 -3.59 -0.75 -18.59
CA ARG A 29 -4.88 -0.10 -18.30
C ARG A 29 -4.78 0.94 -17.19
N PHE A 30 -4.05 0.61 -16.11
CA PHE A 30 -3.80 1.53 -15.01
C PHE A 30 -3.02 2.78 -15.48
N LEU A 31 -1.90 2.60 -16.18
CA LEU A 31 -1.06 3.70 -16.66
C LEU A 31 -1.76 4.56 -17.72
N ASN A 32 -2.64 3.96 -18.53
CA ASN A 32 -3.45 4.66 -19.52
C ASN A 32 -4.62 5.45 -18.91
N ASN A 33 -4.77 5.43 -17.58
CA ASN A 33 -5.89 6.04 -16.87
C ASN A 33 -7.27 5.53 -17.35
N ASP A 34 -7.37 4.24 -17.69
CA ASP A 34 -8.60 3.63 -18.20
C ASP A 34 -9.68 3.49 -17.12
N ILE A 35 -9.34 3.69 -15.85
CA ILE A 35 -10.17 3.34 -14.70
C ILE A 35 -10.81 4.62 -14.16
N ARG A 36 -12.14 4.64 -14.05
CA ARG A 36 -12.90 5.68 -13.38
C ARG A 36 -13.70 5.09 -12.23
N LYS A 37 -13.39 5.51 -11.00
CA LYS A 37 -14.12 5.10 -9.80
C LYS A 37 -15.47 5.83 -9.77
N LEU A 38 -16.57 5.09 -9.67
CA LEU A 38 -17.91 5.65 -9.49
C LEU A 38 -18.26 5.78 -8.01
N ASN A 39 -17.93 4.75 -7.23
CA ASN A 39 -18.03 4.74 -5.76
C ASN A 39 -17.01 3.75 -5.18
N GLU A 40 -17.05 3.52 -3.87
CA GLU A 40 -16.10 2.63 -3.18
C GLU A 40 -16.07 1.21 -3.70
N ASN A 41 -17.17 0.72 -4.29
CA ASN A 41 -17.35 -0.66 -4.71
C ASN A 41 -17.61 -0.80 -6.22
N VAL A 42 -17.54 0.28 -7.01
CA VAL A 42 -17.87 0.26 -8.45
C VAL A 42 -16.90 1.14 -9.25
N TRP A 43 -16.37 0.56 -10.33
CA TRP A 43 -15.47 1.22 -11.27
C TRP A 43 -15.91 0.97 -12.71
N VAL A 44 -15.72 1.95 -13.57
CA VAL A 44 -15.79 1.80 -15.03
C VAL A 44 -14.36 1.70 -15.57
N VAL A 45 -14.14 0.75 -16.47
CA VAL A 45 -12.85 0.54 -17.14
C VAL A 45 -13.06 0.70 -18.63
N ALA A 46 -12.30 1.60 -19.27
CA ALA A 46 -12.32 1.79 -20.71
C ALA A 46 -11.90 0.52 -21.44
N GLY A 47 -12.67 0.19 -22.47
CA GLY A 47 -12.39 -0.89 -23.40
C GLY A 47 -11.36 -0.46 -24.45
N ARG A 48 -10.44 -1.36 -24.75
CA ARG A 48 -9.29 -1.13 -25.62
C ARG A 48 -9.24 -2.24 -26.69
N ARG A 49 -9.62 -1.91 -27.93
CA ARG A 49 -9.69 -2.89 -29.04
C ARG A 49 -8.34 -3.55 -29.31
N GLU A 50 -7.25 -2.79 -29.20
CA GLU A 50 -5.86 -3.25 -29.29
C GLU A 50 -5.48 -4.26 -28.19
N MET A 51 -6.25 -4.33 -27.11
CA MET A 51 -6.12 -5.34 -26.05
C MET A 51 -7.16 -6.46 -26.15
N GLY A 52 -7.92 -6.53 -27.24
CA GLY A 52 -8.92 -7.57 -27.48
C GLY A 52 -10.25 -7.37 -26.76
N ASP A 53 -10.58 -6.13 -26.39
CA ASP A 53 -11.89 -5.80 -25.83
C ASP A 53 -12.92 -5.60 -26.95
N ALA A 54 -14.09 -6.21 -26.77
CA ALA A 54 -15.22 -6.09 -27.71
C ALA A 54 -16.08 -4.84 -27.43
N LEU A 55 -16.17 -4.42 -26.17
CA LEU A 55 -17.01 -3.31 -25.73
C LEU A 55 -16.15 -2.08 -25.43
N PRO A 56 -16.68 -0.86 -25.61
CA PRO A 56 -15.95 0.38 -25.34
C PRO A 56 -15.75 0.65 -23.84
N GLN A 57 -16.48 -0.04 -22.96
CA GLN A 57 -16.34 0.07 -21.51
C GLN A 57 -16.84 -1.19 -20.82
N TYR A 58 -16.37 -1.37 -19.59
CA TYR A 58 -16.70 -2.48 -18.70
C TYR A 58 -16.92 -1.96 -17.29
N VAL A 59 -17.85 -2.57 -16.55
CA VAL A 59 -18.12 -2.27 -15.14
C VAL A 59 -17.52 -3.36 -14.27
N VAL A 60 -16.68 -2.94 -13.32
CA VAL A 60 -16.14 -3.77 -12.25
C VAL A 60 -16.85 -3.42 -10.95
N ARG A 61 -17.30 -4.45 -10.21
CA ARG A 61 -17.97 -4.31 -8.91
C ARG A 61 -17.26 -5.13 -7.85
N TYR A 62 -17.21 -4.64 -6.62
CA TYR A 62 -16.80 -5.40 -5.45
C TYR A 62 -18.03 -5.72 -4.60
N VAL A 63 -18.38 -7.00 -4.52
CA VAL A 63 -19.59 -7.49 -3.85
C VAL A 63 -19.24 -8.75 -3.06
N ASN A 64 -19.63 -8.80 -1.78
CA ASN A 64 -19.41 -9.97 -0.90
C ASN A 64 -17.96 -10.48 -0.91
N GLY A 65 -16.99 -9.57 -0.83
CA GLY A 65 -15.57 -9.90 -0.80
C GLY A 65 -14.97 -10.30 -2.16
N LYS A 66 -15.70 -10.15 -3.27
CA LYS A 66 -15.28 -10.60 -4.60
C LYS A 66 -15.42 -9.51 -5.65
N TYR A 67 -14.46 -9.46 -6.56
CA TYR A 67 -14.53 -8.63 -7.75
C TYR A 67 -15.29 -9.35 -8.87
N LEU A 68 -16.25 -8.65 -9.46
CA LEU A 68 -17.04 -9.08 -10.60
C LEU A 68 -16.84 -8.10 -11.74
N CYS A 69 -16.74 -8.58 -12.97
CA CYS A 69 -16.68 -7.73 -14.16
C CYS A 69 -17.67 -8.22 -15.20
N ASP A 70 -18.41 -7.30 -15.80
CA ASP A 70 -19.35 -7.61 -16.88
C ASP A 70 -18.68 -8.22 -18.13
N CYS A 71 -17.36 -8.04 -18.31
CA CYS A 71 -16.60 -8.75 -19.33
C CYS A 71 -16.60 -10.28 -19.14
N GLN A 72 -16.97 -10.77 -17.96
CA GLN A 72 -17.00 -12.19 -17.62
C GLN A 72 -18.30 -12.86 -18.09
N ALA A 73 -19.37 -12.09 -18.32
CA ALA A 73 -20.64 -12.61 -18.84
C ALA A 73 -20.48 -13.27 -20.22
N SER A 74 -19.47 -12.86 -21.00
CA SER A 74 -19.15 -13.44 -22.31
C SER A 74 -18.09 -14.56 -22.27
N MET A 75 -17.48 -14.86 -21.11
CA MET A 75 -16.39 -15.85 -21.01
C MET A 75 -16.41 -16.61 -19.67
N ILE A 76 -16.99 -17.81 -19.70
CA ILE A 76 -17.21 -18.76 -18.58
C ILE A 76 -15.92 -19.10 -17.77
N LYS A 77 -14.71 -18.81 -18.28
CA LYS A 77 -13.45 -19.32 -17.70
C LYS A 77 -12.52 -18.32 -17.02
N ARG A 78 -12.84 -17.02 -16.91
CA ARG A 78 -11.89 -16.01 -16.37
C ARG A 78 -12.40 -15.28 -15.12
N ARG A 79 -12.26 -15.91 -13.94
CA ARG A 79 -12.61 -15.32 -12.63
C ARG A 79 -11.86 -14.02 -12.28
N LEU A 80 -10.74 -13.70 -12.96
CA LEU A 80 -9.96 -12.48 -12.73
C LEU A 80 -9.38 -11.98 -14.08
N CYS A 81 -10.15 -11.12 -14.77
CA CYS A 81 -9.77 -10.50 -16.05
C CYS A 81 -8.76 -9.34 -15.83
N THR A 82 -8.27 -8.73 -16.91
CA THR A 82 -7.32 -7.60 -16.81
C THR A 82 -8.01 -6.31 -16.38
N HIS A 83 -9.32 -6.17 -16.57
CA HIS A 83 -10.10 -5.04 -16.03
C HIS A 83 -10.15 -5.09 -14.49
N ILE A 84 -10.43 -6.26 -13.92
CA ILE A 84 -10.35 -6.48 -12.46
C ILE A 84 -8.92 -6.26 -11.96
N GLY A 85 -7.92 -6.82 -12.66
CA GLY A 85 -6.51 -6.62 -12.30
C GLY A 85 -6.12 -5.15 -12.24
N ALA A 86 -6.58 -4.35 -13.20
CA ALA A 86 -6.32 -2.91 -13.24
C ALA A 86 -6.99 -2.17 -12.07
N VAL A 87 -8.25 -2.51 -11.73
CA VAL A 87 -8.96 -1.94 -10.58
C VAL A 87 -8.26 -2.29 -9.26
N ILE A 88 -7.85 -3.55 -9.09
CA ILE A 88 -7.13 -3.96 -7.88
C ILE A 88 -5.78 -3.22 -7.80
N LEU A 89 -5.05 -3.10 -8.92
CA LEU A 89 -3.79 -2.35 -8.96
C LEU A 89 -4.00 -0.89 -8.54
N ARG A 90 -5.04 -0.25 -9.06
CA ARG A 90 -5.39 1.13 -8.68
C ARG A 90 -5.70 1.24 -7.19
N ASN A 91 -6.49 0.32 -6.64
CA ASN A 91 -6.83 0.33 -5.21
C ASN A 91 -5.59 0.08 -4.33
N ILE A 92 -4.66 -0.79 -4.76
CA ILE A 92 -3.37 -0.96 -4.09
C ILE A 92 -2.59 0.36 -4.13
N TYR A 93 -2.46 0.95 -5.32
CA TYR A 93 -1.74 2.21 -5.51
C TYR A 93 -2.31 3.31 -4.61
N GLU A 94 -3.61 3.57 -4.66
CA GLU A 94 -4.31 4.55 -3.79
C GLU A 94 -4.08 4.23 -2.30
N GLY A 95 -4.09 2.95 -1.93
CA GLY A 95 -3.87 2.53 -0.55
C GLY A 95 -2.44 2.77 -0.04
N ILE A 96 -1.43 2.65 -0.91
CA ILE A 96 -0.02 2.85 -0.52
C ILE A 96 0.48 4.28 -0.77
N THR A 97 -0.17 5.06 -1.63
CA THR A 97 0.14 6.48 -1.84
C THR A 97 -0.66 7.39 -0.92
N ARG A 98 -1.61 6.85 -0.13
CA ARG A 98 -2.30 7.63 0.91
C ARG A 98 -1.29 8.32 1.81
N ILE A 99 -1.60 9.57 2.15
CA ILE A 99 -0.81 10.33 3.11
C ILE A 99 -1.04 9.77 4.51
N VAL A 100 0.07 9.53 5.20
CA VAL A 100 0.14 9.21 6.62
C VAL A 100 1.09 10.22 7.27
N TYR A 101 0.95 10.44 8.57
CA TYR A 101 1.88 11.29 9.31
C TYR A 101 2.85 10.39 10.04
N ALA A 102 4.14 10.50 9.73
CA ALA A 102 5.12 9.57 10.26
C ALA A 102 6.43 10.24 10.71
N ALA A 103 7.13 9.56 11.60
CA ALA A 103 8.49 9.87 12.01
C ALA A 103 9.28 8.58 12.27
N THR A 104 10.60 8.63 12.04
CA THR A 104 11.50 7.51 12.29
C THR A 104 12.49 7.88 13.39
N ILE A 105 12.62 7.03 14.40
CA ILE A 105 13.67 7.11 15.41
C ILE A 105 14.67 5.99 15.13
N ASN A 106 15.90 6.35 14.81
CA ASN A 106 17.01 5.40 14.72
C ASN A 106 17.63 5.22 16.10
N VAL A 107 17.83 3.97 16.52
CA VAL A 107 18.34 3.60 17.84
C VAL A 107 19.58 2.73 17.68
N LYS A 108 20.65 3.09 18.40
CA LYS A 108 21.98 2.45 18.33
C LYS A 108 22.42 1.77 19.64
N CYS A 109 21.50 1.54 20.58
CA CYS A 109 21.77 0.82 21.82
C CYS A 109 21.31 -0.64 21.77
N ARG A 110 21.79 -1.43 22.72
CA ARG A 110 21.50 -2.88 22.81
C ARG A 110 20.11 -3.09 23.39
N ASP A 111 19.84 -2.48 24.53
CA ASP A 111 18.57 -2.58 25.24
C ASP A 111 17.79 -1.29 25.05
N THR A 112 16.55 -1.40 24.59
CA THR A 112 15.78 -0.21 24.26
C THR A 112 14.28 -0.44 24.30
N GLN A 113 13.59 0.56 24.81
CA GLN A 113 12.15 0.61 24.88
C GLN A 113 11.68 2.02 24.49
N LEU A 114 10.62 2.07 23.68
CA LEU A 114 9.95 3.31 23.32
C LEU A 114 8.54 3.28 23.89
N LEU A 115 8.18 4.32 24.64
CA LEU A 115 6.85 4.51 25.19
C LEU A 115 6.30 5.86 24.73
N ILE A 116 5.15 5.86 24.08
CA ILE A 116 4.43 7.11 23.78
C ILE A 116 3.65 7.52 25.02
N ILE A 117 3.80 8.77 25.44
CA ILE A 117 3.15 9.32 26.64
C ILE A 117 2.15 10.41 26.24
N GLY A 118 1.08 10.54 27.03
CA GLY A 118 0.01 11.52 26.82
C GLY A 118 -1.26 10.94 26.20
N GLU A 119 -2.30 11.77 26.10
CA GLU A 119 -3.66 11.38 25.71
C GLU A 119 -3.74 10.80 24.29
N ASN A 120 -2.93 11.31 23.37
CA ASN A 120 -2.91 10.88 21.97
C ASN A 120 -2.12 9.58 21.73
N SER A 121 -1.61 8.92 22.78
CA SER A 121 -0.81 7.68 22.64
C SER A 121 -1.52 6.56 21.88
N LYS A 122 -2.85 6.48 21.99
CA LYS A 122 -3.68 5.47 21.30
C LYS A 122 -3.84 5.72 19.79
N ASP A 123 -3.59 6.94 19.34
CA ASP A 123 -3.69 7.33 17.93
C ASP A 123 -2.41 7.03 17.14
N VAL A 124 -1.35 6.55 17.82
CA VAL A 124 -0.03 6.32 17.24
C VAL A 124 0.21 4.82 17.05
N GLU A 125 0.34 4.40 15.80
CA GLU A 125 0.86 3.07 15.47
C GLU A 125 2.38 3.08 15.58
N ILE A 126 2.94 2.15 16.36
CA ILE A 126 4.38 1.98 16.53
C ILE A 126 4.80 0.71 15.83
N ARG A 127 5.77 0.82 14.92
CA ARG A 127 6.42 -0.33 14.29
C ARG A 127 7.89 -0.38 14.66
N ARG A 128 8.33 -1.56 15.09
CA ARG A 128 9.72 -1.84 15.46
C ARG A 128 10.38 -2.65 14.33
N ILE A 129 11.41 -2.10 13.71
CA ILE A 129 12.14 -2.73 12.61
C ILE A 129 13.59 -2.89 13.01
N VAL A 130 14.12 -4.12 12.92
CA VAL A 130 15.53 -4.43 13.13
C VAL A 130 16.14 -4.81 11.79
N LYS A 131 17.14 -4.06 11.32
CA LYS A 131 17.86 -4.33 10.07
C LYS A 131 19.33 -3.98 10.20
N ASP A 132 20.22 -4.86 9.75
CA ASP A 132 21.69 -4.65 9.76
C ASP A 132 22.26 -4.25 11.13
N LYS A 133 21.69 -4.82 12.22
CA LYS A 133 21.96 -4.45 13.63
C LYS A 133 21.58 -3.01 14.01
N GLU A 134 20.90 -2.28 13.13
CA GLU A 134 20.25 -1.02 13.46
C GLU A 134 18.78 -1.26 13.84
N LEU A 135 18.35 -0.67 14.95
CA LEU A 135 16.96 -0.65 15.33
C LEU A 135 16.31 0.66 14.88
N LYS A 136 15.11 0.58 14.32
CA LYS A 136 14.29 1.73 13.94
C LYS A 136 12.89 1.58 14.53
N TYR A 137 12.41 2.65 15.16
CA TYR A 137 10.99 2.81 15.45
C TYR A 137 10.37 3.70 14.39
N ILE A 138 9.30 3.25 13.78
CA ILE A 138 8.46 4.06 12.90
C ILE A 138 7.16 4.34 13.65
N LEU A 139 6.84 5.62 13.76
CA LEU A 139 5.66 6.14 14.42
C LEU A 139 4.73 6.67 13.34
N MET A 140 3.46 6.28 13.35
CA MET A 140 2.47 6.68 12.34
C MET A 140 1.15 7.10 12.97
N ALA A 141 0.50 8.08 12.36
CA ALA A 141 -0.84 8.53 12.73
C ALA A 141 -1.66 8.94 11.48
N SER A 142 -2.97 9.07 11.65
CA SER A 142 -3.91 9.51 10.60
C SER A 142 -3.95 11.03 10.39
N ARG A 143 -3.40 11.81 11.33
CA ARG A 143 -3.40 13.28 11.33
C ARG A 143 -2.05 13.83 11.80
N GLU A 144 -1.78 15.08 11.45
CA GLU A 144 -0.61 15.78 11.96
C GLU A 144 -0.68 15.92 13.48
N MET A 145 0.42 15.59 14.16
CA MET A 145 0.51 15.75 15.60
C MET A 145 1.95 15.80 16.08
N MET A 146 2.11 16.46 17.22
CA MET A 146 3.29 16.38 18.07
C MET A 146 3.05 15.27 19.10
N ILE A 147 3.99 14.35 19.21
CA ILE A 147 3.94 13.27 20.19
C ILE A 147 5.08 13.43 21.18
N LYS A 148 4.81 13.09 22.43
CA LYS A 148 5.83 12.95 23.46
C LYS A 148 6.11 11.47 23.66
N ALA A 149 7.39 11.12 23.74
CA ALA A 149 7.82 9.75 23.91
C ALA A 149 8.98 9.65 24.90
N ILE A 150 9.00 8.60 25.69
CA ILE A 150 10.15 8.21 26.49
C ILE A 150 10.91 7.14 25.70
N LEU A 151 12.19 7.42 25.42
CA LEU A 151 13.13 6.45 24.86
C LEU A 151 14.10 6.04 25.96
N ALA A 152 13.98 4.79 26.41
CA ALA A 152 14.98 4.13 27.22
C ALA A 152 16.00 3.44 26.29
N CYS A 153 17.28 3.61 26.58
CA CYS A 153 18.39 3.19 25.76
C CYS A 153 19.58 2.83 26.67
N ASN A 154 19.80 1.53 26.90
CA ASN A 154 20.63 1.01 28.00
C ASN A 154 20.20 1.68 29.32
N ASP A 155 21.11 2.36 30.03
CA ASP A 155 20.86 3.04 31.30
C ASP A 155 20.35 4.49 31.14
N GLU A 156 20.24 4.99 29.91
CA GLU A 156 19.78 6.35 29.63
C GLU A 156 18.28 6.38 29.33
N ILE A 157 17.56 7.28 29.99
CA ILE A 157 16.14 7.56 29.74
C ILE A 157 16.02 9.00 29.26
N THR A 158 15.43 9.18 28.07
CA THR A 158 15.24 10.51 27.48
C THR A 158 13.80 10.75 27.07
N GLU A 159 13.27 11.93 27.37
CA GLU A 159 12.03 12.41 26.78
C GLU A 159 12.32 13.02 25.41
N LYS A 160 11.50 12.68 24.42
CA LYS A 160 11.55 13.19 23.05
C LYS A 160 10.20 13.78 22.69
N THR A 161 10.24 14.97 22.10
CA THR A 161 9.09 15.56 21.40
C THR A 161 9.30 15.39 19.91
N ILE A 162 8.37 14.73 19.23
CA ILE A 162 8.53 14.31 17.83
C ILE A 162 7.34 14.83 17.02
N GLN A 163 7.63 15.51 15.93
CA GLN A 163 6.62 15.92 14.95
C GLN A 163 6.43 14.81 13.92
N LEU A 164 5.20 14.33 13.76
CA LEU A 164 4.86 13.42 12.66
C LEU A 164 4.61 14.24 11.40
N LYS A 165 5.42 14.01 10.35
CA LYS A 165 5.33 14.75 9.09
C LYS A 165 4.54 13.99 8.04
N PRO A 166 3.80 14.67 7.15
CA PRO A 166 3.08 14.01 6.07
C PRO A 166 4.06 13.29 5.14
N THR A 167 3.79 12.03 4.86
CA THR A 167 4.52 11.20 3.90
C THR A 167 3.57 10.21 3.25
N GLU A 168 3.97 9.65 2.11
CA GLU A 168 3.22 8.56 1.48
C GLU A 168 3.54 7.25 2.17
N LEU A 169 2.52 6.43 2.46
CA LEU A 169 2.68 5.18 3.20
C LEU A 169 3.74 4.24 2.59
N TRP A 170 3.84 4.17 1.26
CA TRP A 170 4.81 3.29 0.58
C TRP A 170 6.27 3.65 0.90
N LYS A 171 6.59 4.90 1.25
CA LYS A 171 7.95 5.30 1.66
C LYS A 171 8.32 4.69 3.01
N ILE A 172 7.31 4.49 3.86
CA ILE A 172 7.45 3.78 5.13
C ILE A 172 7.60 2.27 4.88
N LEU A 173 6.69 1.68 4.10
CA LEU A 173 6.72 0.24 3.80
C LEU A 173 7.98 -0.19 3.03
N SER A 174 8.55 0.67 2.18
CA SER A 174 9.81 0.36 1.49
C SER A 174 11.01 0.38 2.44
N THR A 175 10.93 1.09 3.57
CA THR A 175 11.93 1.02 4.63
C THR A 175 11.89 -0.35 5.33
N GLU A 176 10.72 -0.99 5.40
CA GLU A 176 10.53 -2.36 5.91
C GLU A 176 11.02 -3.42 4.91
N ASN A 177 10.63 -3.32 3.63
CA ASN A 177 10.74 -4.40 2.63
C ASN A 177 12.07 -4.49 1.86
N ASN A 178 13.08 -3.68 2.18
CA ASN A 178 14.35 -3.67 1.45
C ASN A 178 15.21 -4.96 1.63
N HIS A 179 14.65 -6.15 1.91
CA HIS A 179 15.28 -7.47 1.70
C HIS A 179 14.27 -8.64 1.66
N GLU A 180 13.51 -8.78 0.57
CA GLU A 180 13.00 -10.09 0.14
C GLU A 180 13.43 -10.43 -1.30
N SER A 181 14.57 -9.90 -1.73
CA SER A 181 15.17 -10.25 -3.04
C SER A 181 16.68 -10.29 -2.93
N ALA A 182 17.18 -11.41 -2.39
CA ALA A 182 18.49 -11.96 -2.69
C ALA A 182 18.26 -13.28 -3.43
#